data_AF-A0A7C5TY79-F1
#
_entry.id   AF-A0A7C5TY79-F1
#
_cell.length_a   1.000
_cell.length_b   1.000
_cell.length_c   1.000
_cell.angle_alpha   90.00
_cell.angle_beta   90.00
_cell.angle_gamma   90.00
#
_symmetry.space_group_name_H-M   'P 1'
#
loop_
_entity.id
_entity.type
_entity.pdbx_description
1 polymer ?
#
loop_
_entity_poly.entity_id
_entity_poly.type
_entity_poly.pdbx_seq_one_letter_code
_entity_poly.pdbx_strand_id
1 'polypeptide(L)'
;MFPLHDILKAGEEWRPRFSPTHLRQHFEKIIDLPKDFIMKIRQSAKDHMRDEEIKERLEKARGAIEDPRIIIIEDPLAFYVPYHSSKMGIYFRLNKMLSDFQIFISKFIWPIDVRLDELWHAYVMTIFWHEMAHHVLEDVATIMEWMKTGKYPLIPQQAEERFCEFMAFTTSEIQLSIPRRFSPIPLIYSRSLPSGLGNKHNRDLILSALYYHWGRHNPTSIYRPVIEPVIPKTLNGLWNAFWNAHRGGYKALEVPDEIYEHVYVTTI
;
A
#
# COMPACT_ATOMS: atom_id res chain seq x y z
N MET A 1 7.35 -18.42 -12.88
CA MET A 1 7.72 -17.65 -14.08
C MET A 1 6.63 -16.61 -14.25
N PHE A 2 6.86 -15.39 -13.75
CA PHE A 2 5.90 -14.29 -13.93
C PHE A 2 5.95 -13.89 -15.41
N PRO A 3 4.81 -13.72 -16.11
CA PRO A 3 4.84 -13.36 -17.51
C PRO A 3 5.59 -12.03 -17.65
N LEU A 4 6.60 -12.04 -18.51
CA LEU A 4 7.33 -10.87 -19.01
C LEU A 4 6.43 -10.10 -19.97
N HIS A 5 5.35 -9.53 -19.44
CA HIS A 5 4.65 -8.43 -20.08
C HIS A 5 4.37 -7.43 -18.98
N ASP A 6 4.75 -6.17 -19.22
CA ASP A 6 3.96 -4.97 -18.91
C ASP A 6 4.88 -3.76 -19.01
N ILE A 7 5.12 -3.33 -20.25
CA ILE A 7 5.54 -1.96 -20.52
C ILE A 7 4.49 -1.07 -19.88
N LEU A 8 4.89 -0.15 -19.00
CA LEU A 8 3.99 0.86 -18.45
C LEU A 8 3.32 1.59 -19.62
N LYS A 9 2.00 1.46 -19.78
CA LYS A 9 1.28 2.13 -20.86
C LYS A 9 0.51 3.32 -20.31
N ALA A 10 0.84 4.51 -20.81
CA ALA A 10 0.13 5.73 -20.49
C ALA A 10 -1.38 5.57 -20.76
N GLY A 11 -2.20 6.02 -19.82
CA GLY A 11 -3.66 5.94 -19.88
C GLY A 11 -4.27 4.63 -19.39
N GLU A 12 -3.47 3.62 -19.04
CA GLU A 12 -3.99 2.45 -18.34
C GLU A 12 -4.50 2.83 -16.95
N GLU A 13 -5.71 2.36 -16.63
CA GLU A 13 -6.40 2.63 -15.38
C GLU A 13 -6.83 1.28 -14.80
N TRP A 14 -6.55 1.06 -13.52
CA TRP A 14 -7.10 -0.10 -12.84
C TRP A 14 -8.59 0.13 -12.61
N ARG A 15 -9.42 -0.85 -12.98
CA ARG A 15 -10.88 -0.75 -12.85
C ARG A 15 -11.43 -1.91 -12.01
N PRO A 16 -12.39 -1.61 -11.12
CA PRO A 16 -13.04 -2.64 -10.33
C PRO A 16 -13.78 -3.61 -11.23
N ARG A 17 -13.76 -4.90 -10.86
CA ARG A 17 -14.48 -5.97 -11.57
C ARG A 17 -15.97 -5.94 -11.28
N PHE A 18 -16.36 -5.45 -10.10
CA PHE A 18 -17.74 -5.32 -9.67
C PHE A 18 -18.11 -3.85 -9.50
N SER A 19 -19.30 -3.45 -9.98
CA SER A 19 -19.82 -2.10 -9.77
C SER A 19 -20.43 -1.94 -8.36
N PRO A 20 -20.74 -0.70 -7.92
CA PRO A 20 -21.35 -0.46 -6.60
C PRO A 20 -22.68 -1.19 -6.41
N THR A 21 -23.47 -1.32 -7.48
CA THR A 21 -24.74 -2.06 -7.46
C THR A 21 -24.55 -3.56 -7.21
N HIS A 22 -23.47 -4.16 -7.73
CA HIS A 22 -23.14 -5.56 -7.47
C HIS A 22 -22.60 -5.77 -6.04
N LEU A 23 -21.94 -4.77 -5.46
CA LEU A 23 -21.31 -4.85 -4.13
C LEU A 23 -22.30 -4.76 -2.96
N ARG A 24 -23.61 -4.62 -3.21
CA ARG A 24 -24.70 -4.57 -2.20
C ARG A 24 -24.31 -3.77 -0.96
N GLN A 25 -24.34 -2.44 -1.07
CA GLN A 25 -23.97 -1.54 0.02
C GLN A 25 -25.03 -1.51 1.13
N HIS A 26 -24.60 -1.43 2.38
CA HIS A 26 -25.46 -1.30 3.56
C HIS A 26 -25.03 -0.06 4.35
N PHE A 27 -25.95 0.87 4.57
CA PHE A 27 -25.65 2.16 5.21
C PHE A 27 -26.28 2.33 6.59
N GLU A 28 -27.01 1.32 7.09
CA GLU A 28 -27.90 1.53 8.23
C GLU A 28 -27.20 1.43 9.60
N LYS A 29 -26.03 0.75 9.69
CA LYS A 29 -25.32 0.61 10.97
C LYS A 29 -23.84 0.27 10.81
N ILE A 30 -22.99 0.93 11.60
CA ILE A 30 -21.58 0.53 11.78
C ILE A 30 -21.54 -0.74 12.65
N ILE A 31 -20.87 -1.77 12.14
CA ILE A 31 -20.63 -3.05 12.82
C ILE A 31 -19.34 -2.92 13.63
N ASP A 32 -19.37 -3.30 14.90
CA ASP A 32 -18.15 -3.35 15.72
C ASP A 32 -17.27 -4.52 15.31
N LEU A 33 -15.97 -4.27 15.20
CA LEU A 33 -14.99 -5.32 14.98
C LEU A 33 -14.96 -6.28 16.20
N PRO A 34 -14.92 -7.61 16.00
CA PRO A 34 -14.79 -8.55 17.09
C PRO A 34 -13.57 -8.25 17.97
N LYS A 35 -13.73 -8.29 19.29
CA LYS A 35 -12.65 -7.97 20.25
C LYS A 35 -11.44 -8.89 20.09
N ASP A 36 -11.66 -10.17 19.82
CA ASP A 36 -10.59 -11.15 19.62
C ASP A 36 -9.81 -10.89 18.33
N PHE A 37 -10.48 -10.41 17.28
CA PHE A 37 -9.86 -9.97 16.02
C PHE A 37 -8.94 -8.77 16.25
N ILE A 38 -9.42 -7.72 16.93
CA ILE A 38 -8.59 -6.55 17.28
C ILE A 38 -7.39 -6.97 18.13
N MET A 39 -7.61 -7.85 19.11
CA MET A 39 -6.55 -8.34 20.00
C MET A 39 -5.46 -9.08 19.21
N LYS A 40 -5.82 -9.94 18.25
CA LYS A 40 -4.86 -10.64 17.38
C LYS A 40 -4.02 -9.67 16.55
N ILE A 41 -4.63 -8.64 15.97
CA ILE A 41 -3.91 -7.61 15.21
C ILE A 41 -2.91 -6.87 16.11
N ARG A 42 -3.37 -6.38 17.27
CA ARG A 42 -2.51 -5.67 18.24
C ARG A 42 -1.36 -6.55 18.73
N GLN A 43 -1.62 -7.83 18.95
CA GLN A 43 -0.59 -8.77 19.37
C GLN A 43 0.45 -9.01 18.27
N SER A 44 0.04 -9.06 17.00
CA SER A 44 0.94 -9.14 15.85
C SER A 44 1.78 -7.87 15.66
N ALA A 45 1.22 -6.71 15.97
CA ALA A 45 1.88 -5.41 15.84
C ALA A 45 2.89 -5.12 16.95
N LYS A 46 2.74 -5.76 18.12
CA LYS A 46 3.41 -5.38 19.37
C LYS A 46 4.91 -5.13 19.23
N ASP A 47 5.63 -6.04 18.58
CA ASP A 47 7.10 -5.97 18.48
C ASP A 47 7.59 -4.98 17.40
N HIS A 48 6.67 -4.46 16.59
CA HIS A 48 6.92 -3.54 15.49
C HIS A 48 6.40 -2.12 15.77
N MET A 49 5.88 -1.88 16.97
CA MET A 49 5.43 -0.56 17.40
C MET A 49 6.60 0.43 17.48
N ARG A 50 6.44 1.62 16.89
CA ARG A 50 7.46 2.68 16.81
C ARG A 50 6.87 4.09 17.06
N ASP A 51 5.96 4.21 18.02
CA ASP A 51 5.26 5.48 18.31
C ASP A 51 6.21 6.62 18.68
N GLU A 52 7.13 6.39 19.61
CA GLU A 52 8.05 7.44 20.08
C GLU A 52 8.97 7.95 18.97
N GLU A 53 9.38 7.07 18.05
CA GLU A 53 10.23 7.45 16.92
C GLU A 53 9.51 8.38 15.93
N ILE A 54 8.20 8.19 15.76
CA ILE A 54 7.36 8.98 14.85
C ILE A 54 6.85 10.26 15.50
N LYS A 55 6.52 10.28 16.80
CA LYS A 55 6.09 11.50 17.51
C LYS A 55 7.09 12.64 17.33
N GLU A 56 8.37 12.35 17.58
CA GLU A 56 9.45 13.33 17.45
C GLU A 56 9.53 13.92 16.03
N ARG A 57 9.28 13.09 15.00
CA ARG A 57 9.29 13.53 13.60
C ARG A 57 8.08 14.39 13.27
N LEU A 58 6.89 14.01 13.73
CA LEU A 58 5.67 14.80 13.54
C LEU A 58 5.76 16.15 14.26
N GLU A 59 6.33 16.19 15.47
CA GLU A 59 6.58 17.42 16.21
C GLU A 59 7.59 18.32 15.50
N LYS A 60 8.71 17.75 15.02
CA LYS A 60 9.70 18.49 14.21
C LYS A 60 9.13 19.00 12.89
N ALA A 61 8.33 18.20 12.18
CA ALA A 61 7.68 18.61 10.94
C ALA A 61 6.63 19.72 11.15
N ARG A 62 5.89 19.68 12.27
CA ARG A 62 4.96 20.74 12.66
C ARG A 62 5.69 22.03 13.05
N GLY A 63 6.89 21.93 13.63
CA GLY A 63 7.75 23.07 13.94
C GLY A 63 8.54 23.63 12.75
N ALA A 64 8.82 22.79 11.74
CA ALA A 64 9.55 23.13 10.52
C ALA A 64 8.58 23.39 9.36
N ILE A 65 7.79 24.46 9.46
CA ILE A 65 7.15 25.06 8.28
C ILE A 65 8.27 25.77 7.50
N GLU A 66 9.08 25.03 6.74
CA GLU A 66 10.01 25.62 5.74
C GLU A 66 10.66 24.63 4.74
N ASP A 67 10.43 23.30 4.80
CA ASP A 67 10.82 22.40 3.69
C ASP A 67 9.59 22.02 2.83
N PRO A 68 9.46 22.56 1.61
CA PRO A 68 8.36 22.23 0.69
C PRO A 68 8.37 20.78 0.20
N ARG A 69 9.36 19.95 0.58
CA ARG A 69 9.36 18.49 0.37
C ARG A 69 8.56 17.72 1.42
N ILE A 70 8.19 18.36 2.52
CA ILE A 70 7.29 17.79 3.54
C ILE A 70 5.88 18.30 3.25
N ILE A 71 5.31 17.87 2.12
CA ILE A 71 3.89 18.06 1.86
C ILE A 71 3.16 17.06 2.75
N ILE A 72 2.37 17.58 3.69
CA ILE A 72 1.46 16.80 4.52
C ILE A 72 0.49 16.07 3.57
N ILE A 73 0.74 14.78 3.38
CA ILE A 73 -0.19 13.84 2.74
C ILE A 73 -1.53 13.95 3.48
N GLU A 74 -2.63 13.90 2.72
CA GLU A 74 -3.99 13.83 3.25
C GLU A 74 -4.15 12.52 4.06
N ASP A 75 -3.72 12.60 5.32
CA ASP A 75 -3.87 11.65 6.42
C ASP A 75 -3.86 10.14 6.07
N PRO A 76 -2.74 9.58 5.59
CA PRO A 76 -2.73 8.26 4.97
C PRO A 76 -2.77 7.13 6.00
N LEU A 77 -3.34 5.99 5.62
CA LEU A 77 -3.46 4.77 6.45
C LEU A 77 -2.10 4.14 6.79
N ALA A 78 -1.10 4.41 5.96
CA ALA A 78 0.31 4.13 6.19
C ALA A 78 1.15 5.27 5.59
N PHE A 79 2.44 5.27 5.81
CA PHE A 79 3.34 6.18 5.09
C PHE A 79 4.74 5.56 4.95
N TYR A 80 5.37 5.83 3.84
CA TYR A 80 6.77 5.52 3.58
C TYR A 80 7.71 6.62 4.11
N VAL A 81 8.78 6.19 4.77
CA VAL A 81 9.90 7.04 5.16
C VAL A 81 11.12 6.69 4.30
N PRO A 82 11.63 7.65 3.51
CA PRO A 82 12.79 7.46 2.64
C PRO A 82 14.06 6.99 3.36
N TYR A 83 14.90 6.20 2.69
CA TYR A 83 16.11 5.60 3.30
C TYR A 83 17.26 6.56 3.56
N HIS A 84 17.19 7.79 3.06
CA HIS A 84 18.05 8.88 3.50
C HIS A 84 17.80 9.28 4.97
N SER A 85 16.76 8.74 5.60
CA SER A 85 16.45 8.87 7.03
C SER A 85 16.92 7.66 7.82
N SER A 86 17.48 7.86 9.02
CA SER A 86 17.80 6.77 9.94
C SER A 86 16.58 5.98 10.45
N LYS A 87 15.37 6.51 10.23
CA LYS A 87 14.08 5.93 10.62
C LYS A 87 13.31 5.41 9.39
N MET A 88 14.01 4.98 8.36
CA MET A 88 13.40 4.53 7.11
C MET A 88 12.50 3.32 7.29
N GLY A 89 11.48 3.21 6.44
CA GLY A 89 10.54 2.12 6.53
C GLY A 89 9.12 2.48 6.14
N ILE A 90 8.26 1.47 6.14
CA ILE A 90 6.81 1.61 5.95
C ILE A 90 6.15 1.59 7.33
N TYR A 91 5.38 2.62 7.66
CA TYR A 91 4.72 2.76 8.95
C TYR A 91 3.21 2.67 8.79
N PHE A 92 2.61 1.59 9.30
CA PHE A 92 1.15 1.45 9.34
C PHE A 92 0.53 2.19 10.52
N ARG A 93 -0.56 2.93 10.30
CA ARG A 93 -1.25 3.68 11.35
C ARG A 93 -2.41 2.86 11.91
N LEU A 94 -2.09 1.97 12.83
CA LEU A 94 -2.98 0.93 13.34
C LEU A 94 -4.37 1.43 13.74
N ASN A 95 -4.44 2.52 14.51
CA ASN A 95 -5.74 3.03 14.97
C ASN A 95 -6.59 3.58 13.82
N LYS A 96 -5.96 4.24 12.85
CA LYS A 96 -6.65 4.74 11.65
C LYS A 96 -7.10 3.61 10.77
N MET A 97 -6.23 2.63 10.53
CA MET A 97 -6.56 1.43 9.77
C MET A 97 -7.69 0.63 10.40
N LEU A 98 -7.70 0.43 11.72
CA LEU A 98 -8.80 -0.26 12.40
C LEU A 98 -10.13 0.50 12.26
N SER A 99 -10.10 1.84 12.42
CA SER A 99 -11.28 2.68 12.26
C SER A 99 -11.80 2.67 10.82
N ASP A 100 -10.92 2.85 9.84
CA ASP A 100 -11.27 2.82 8.41
C ASP A 100 -11.76 1.44 7.98
N PHE A 101 -11.10 0.38 8.43
CA PHE A 101 -11.51 -0.99 8.15
C PHE A 101 -12.87 -1.32 8.76
N GLN A 102 -13.18 -0.81 9.96
CA GLN A 102 -14.51 -0.97 10.56
C GLN A 102 -15.60 -0.33 9.68
N ILE A 103 -15.35 0.86 9.14
CA ILE A 103 -16.26 1.52 8.20
C ILE A 103 -16.38 0.70 6.91
N PHE A 104 -15.25 0.24 6.36
CA PHE A 104 -15.19 -0.58 5.16
C PHE A 104 -16.06 -1.84 5.28
N ILE A 105 -15.88 -2.64 6.33
CA ILE A 105 -16.65 -3.88 6.48
C ILE A 105 -18.14 -3.61 6.72
N SER A 106 -18.49 -2.47 7.31
CA SER A 106 -19.87 -2.08 7.59
C SER A 106 -20.60 -1.59 6.33
N LYS A 107 -19.86 -1.06 5.36
CA LYS A 107 -20.39 -0.44 4.14
C LYS A 107 -20.91 -1.47 3.13
N PHE A 108 -20.46 -2.72 3.18
CA PHE A 108 -20.76 -3.75 2.17
C PHE A 108 -21.34 -5.02 2.80
N ILE A 109 -22.18 -5.72 2.04
CA ILE A 109 -22.70 -7.04 2.41
C ILE A 109 -21.75 -8.10 1.85
N TRP A 110 -21.01 -8.76 2.74
CA TRP A 110 -20.04 -9.78 2.39
C TRP A 110 -20.68 -11.16 2.19
N PRO A 111 -20.30 -11.91 1.14
CA PRO A 111 -20.64 -13.32 1.01
C PRO A 111 -20.18 -14.14 2.22
N ILE A 112 -20.91 -15.21 2.55
CA ILE A 112 -20.63 -16.07 3.72
C ILE A 112 -19.24 -16.71 3.64
N ASP A 113 -18.75 -16.95 2.42
CA ASP A 113 -17.44 -17.54 2.15
C ASP A 113 -16.30 -16.52 2.18
N VAL A 114 -16.58 -15.22 2.33
CA VAL A 114 -15.55 -14.18 2.52
C VAL A 114 -15.32 -13.95 4.00
N ARG A 115 -14.13 -14.32 4.48
CA ARG A 115 -13.82 -14.25 5.92
C ARG A 115 -13.24 -12.89 6.31
N LEU A 116 -13.43 -12.49 7.57
CA LEU A 116 -12.90 -11.22 8.10
C LEU A 116 -11.36 -11.12 8.00
N ASP A 117 -10.65 -12.23 8.19
CA ASP A 117 -9.19 -12.27 8.05
C ASP A 117 -8.74 -12.13 6.59
N GLU A 118 -9.52 -12.60 5.62
CA GLU A 118 -9.25 -12.40 4.19
C GLU A 118 -9.46 -10.93 3.80
N LEU A 119 -10.53 -10.30 4.31
CA LEU A 119 -10.79 -8.87 4.12
C LEU A 119 -9.64 -8.03 4.66
N TRP A 120 -9.22 -8.31 5.90
CA TRP A 120 -8.11 -7.59 6.54
C TRP A 120 -6.80 -7.80 5.81
N HIS A 121 -6.53 -9.03 5.38
CA HIS A 121 -5.29 -9.32 4.69
C HIS A 121 -5.20 -8.60 3.35
N ALA A 122 -6.26 -8.63 2.53
CA ALA A 122 -6.29 -7.88 1.28
C ALA A 122 -6.17 -6.37 1.53
N TYR A 123 -6.89 -5.83 2.52
CA TYR A 123 -6.82 -4.43 2.93
C TYR A 123 -5.37 -4.01 3.29
N VAL A 124 -4.71 -4.74 4.19
CA VAL A 124 -3.34 -4.46 4.62
C VAL A 124 -2.35 -4.60 3.46
N MET A 125 -2.47 -5.65 2.64
CA MET A 125 -1.53 -5.89 1.54
C MET A 125 -1.67 -4.85 0.42
N THR A 126 -2.88 -4.37 0.14
CA THR A 126 -3.05 -3.29 -0.84
C THR A 126 -2.38 -1.99 -0.36
N ILE A 127 -2.54 -1.63 0.91
CA ILE A 127 -1.83 -0.48 1.50
C ILE A 127 -0.32 -0.71 1.49
N PHE A 128 0.15 -1.90 1.85
CA PHE A 128 1.57 -2.26 1.79
C PHE A 128 2.16 -2.06 0.38
N TRP A 129 1.47 -2.56 -0.65
CA TRP A 129 1.97 -2.43 -2.03
C TRP A 129 1.98 -0.99 -2.53
N HIS A 130 1.10 -0.14 -2.02
CA HIS A 130 1.14 1.30 -2.29
C HIS A 130 2.43 1.92 -1.73
N GLU A 131 2.71 1.70 -0.44
CA GLU A 131 3.91 2.25 0.20
C GLU A 131 5.22 1.66 -0.37
N MET A 132 5.18 0.37 -0.75
CA MET A 132 6.27 -0.28 -1.48
C MET A 132 6.53 0.42 -2.84
N ALA A 133 5.50 0.91 -3.52
CA ALA A 133 5.68 1.61 -4.79
C ALA A 133 6.47 2.92 -4.61
N HIS A 134 6.22 3.68 -3.54
CA HIS A 134 7.05 4.84 -3.19
C HIS A 134 8.51 4.46 -2.93
N HIS A 135 8.75 3.38 -2.19
CA HIS A 135 10.10 2.86 -1.97
C HIS A 135 10.82 2.54 -3.30
N VAL A 136 10.15 1.82 -4.20
CA VAL A 136 10.73 1.47 -5.51
C VAL A 136 10.97 2.71 -6.38
N LEU A 137 10.13 3.74 -6.29
CA LEU A 137 10.39 5.01 -6.97
C LEU A 137 11.65 5.69 -6.45
N GLU A 138 11.92 5.65 -5.14
CA GLU A 138 13.17 6.15 -4.57
C GLU A 138 14.37 5.36 -5.07
N ASP A 139 14.29 4.03 -5.18
CA ASP A 139 15.37 3.21 -5.74
C ASP A 139 15.69 3.60 -7.19
N VAL A 140 14.65 3.76 -8.02
CA VAL A 140 14.81 4.24 -9.40
C VAL A 140 15.42 5.63 -9.40
N ALA A 141 14.98 6.52 -8.52
CA ALA A 141 15.51 7.88 -8.40
C ALA A 141 16.98 7.91 -8.05
N THR A 142 17.43 7.04 -7.15
CA THR A 142 18.83 6.94 -6.73
C THR A 142 19.73 6.45 -7.86
N ILE A 143 19.27 5.48 -8.66
CA ILE A 143 20.00 5.07 -9.86
C ILE A 143 20.05 6.20 -10.89
N MET A 144 18.95 6.91 -11.11
CA MET A 144 18.92 8.06 -12.01
C MET A 144 19.83 9.21 -11.53
N GLU A 145 19.93 9.42 -10.22
CA GLU A 145 20.82 10.42 -9.63
C GLU A 145 22.29 10.04 -9.82
N TRP A 146 22.63 8.76 -9.61
CA TRP A 146 23.95 8.24 -9.92
C TRP A 146 24.31 8.40 -11.41
N MET A 147 23.35 8.21 -12.31
CA MET A 147 23.51 8.47 -13.75
C MET A 147 23.43 9.94 -14.14
N LYS A 148 23.15 10.85 -13.19
CA LYS A 148 22.93 12.30 -13.42
C LYS A 148 21.78 12.61 -14.39
N THR A 149 20.75 11.76 -14.43
CA THR A 149 19.59 11.90 -15.32
C THR A 149 18.31 12.34 -14.60
N GLY A 150 18.26 12.27 -13.28
CA GLY A 150 17.13 12.70 -12.46
C GLY A 150 17.45 12.62 -10.97
N LYS A 151 16.59 13.17 -10.11
CA LYS A 151 16.68 13.04 -8.64
C LYS A 151 15.27 13.03 -8.04
N TYR A 152 15.10 12.47 -6.86
CA TYR A 152 13.79 12.43 -6.20
C TYR A 152 13.31 13.84 -5.79
N PRO A 153 12.00 14.19 -5.95
CA PRO A 153 10.95 13.41 -6.60
C PRO A 153 11.10 13.38 -8.13
N LEU A 154 10.92 12.21 -8.74
CA LEU A 154 11.06 12.00 -10.20
C LEU A 154 9.85 12.49 -10.99
N ILE A 155 8.68 12.47 -10.38
CA ILE A 155 7.39 12.71 -11.02
C ILE A 155 6.56 13.64 -10.13
N PRO A 156 5.60 14.40 -10.70
CA PRO A 156 4.70 15.22 -9.90
C PRO A 156 3.93 14.37 -8.88
N GLN A 157 3.75 14.89 -7.67
CA GLN A 157 3.14 14.15 -6.55
C GLN A 157 1.81 13.48 -6.94
N GLN A 158 0.89 14.19 -7.60
CA GLN A 158 -0.37 13.59 -8.02
C GLN A 158 -0.18 12.39 -8.98
N ALA A 159 0.77 12.46 -9.91
CA ALA A 159 1.05 11.34 -10.80
C ALA A 159 1.70 10.17 -10.04
N GLU A 160 2.53 10.47 -9.03
CA GLU A 160 3.13 9.48 -8.13
C GLU A 160 2.05 8.70 -7.36
N GLU A 161 1.19 9.40 -6.62
CA GLU A 161 0.12 8.78 -5.82
C GLU A 161 -0.81 7.90 -6.68
N ARG A 162 -1.18 8.39 -7.88
CA ARG A 162 -2.01 7.65 -8.85
C ARG A 162 -1.32 6.40 -9.36
N PHE A 163 -0.02 6.48 -9.62
CA PHE A 163 0.77 5.36 -10.07
C PHE A 163 0.99 4.32 -8.96
N CYS A 164 1.34 4.77 -7.75
CA CYS A 164 1.47 3.91 -6.56
C CYS A 164 0.15 3.16 -6.29
N GLU A 165 -1.00 3.84 -6.40
CA GLU A 165 -2.30 3.19 -6.28
C GLU A 165 -2.56 2.15 -7.40
N PHE A 166 -2.23 2.47 -8.65
CA PHE A 166 -2.33 1.52 -9.77
C PHE A 166 -1.51 0.26 -9.50
N MET A 167 -0.27 0.43 -9.06
CA MET A 167 0.64 -0.68 -8.75
C MET A 167 0.14 -1.50 -7.56
N ALA A 168 -0.45 -0.86 -6.56
CA ALA A 168 -1.05 -1.50 -5.40
C ALA A 168 -2.22 -2.43 -5.79
N PHE A 169 -3.18 -1.94 -6.56
CA PHE A 169 -4.34 -2.73 -6.98
C PHE A 169 -3.96 -3.87 -7.94
N THR A 170 -3.16 -3.58 -8.97
CA THR A 170 -2.71 -4.60 -9.93
C THR A 170 -1.88 -5.69 -9.27
N THR A 171 -1.01 -5.33 -8.33
CA THR A 171 -0.23 -6.33 -7.58
C THR A 171 -1.12 -7.12 -6.65
N SER A 172 -2.08 -6.48 -5.98
CA SER A 172 -3.03 -7.16 -5.10
C SER A 172 -3.96 -8.13 -5.85
N GLU A 173 -4.23 -7.93 -7.15
CA GLU A 173 -4.96 -8.89 -7.99
C GLU A 173 -4.19 -10.22 -8.18
N ILE A 174 -2.88 -10.23 -7.99
CA ILE A 174 -2.00 -11.38 -8.33
C ILE A 174 -1.32 -11.94 -7.08
N GLN A 175 -0.92 -11.06 -6.16
CA GLN A 175 -0.02 -11.35 -5.05
C GLN A 175 -0.48 -10.62 -3.78
N LEU A 176 -1.09 -11.38 -2.87
CA LEU A 176 -1.42 -10.95 -1.51
C LEU A 176 -0.45 -11.59 -0.51
N SER A 177 0.84 -11.55 -0.81
CA SER A 177 1.87 -12.07 0.08
C SER A 177 3.20 -11.42 -0.21
N ILE A 178 4.00 -11.22 0.81
CA ILE A 178 5.42 -10.89 0.65
C ILE A 178 6.24 -12.13 0.28
N PRO A 179 7.49 -11.97 -0.19
CA PRO A 179 8.40 -13.08 -0.45
C PRO A 179 8.64 -13.92 0.81
N ARG A 180 8.61 -15.26 0.66
CA ARG A 180 8.63 -16.22 1.79
C ARG A 180 9.85 -16.15 2.71
N ARG A 181 10.95 -15.52 2.26
CA ARG A 181 12.19 -15.38 3.03
C ARG A 181 12.13 -14.31 4.12
N PHE A 182 11.11 -13.45 4.09
CA PHE A 182 10.94 -12.37 5.05
C PHE A 182 9.87 -12.68 6.09
N SER A 183 9.95 -11.97 7.22
CA SER A 183 8.94 -12.00 8.27
C SER A 183 7.61 -11.42 7.77
N PRO A 184 6.45 -12.01 8.12
CA PRO A 184 5.15 -11.46 7.75
C PRO A 184 4.98 -9.99 8.17
N ILE A 185 4.22 -9.24 7.37
CA ILE A 185 3.86 -7.85 7.66
C ILE A 185 3.21 -7.76 9.06
N PRO A 186 3.59 -6.78 9.91
CA PRO A 186 3.24 -6.69 11.34
C PRO A 186 1.78 -6.36 11.69
N LEU A 187 0.85 -6.73 10.81
CA LEU A 187 -0.60 -6.68 11.02
C LEU A 187 -1.29 -7.96 10.53
N ILE A 188 -0.53 -8.89 9.97
CA ILE A 188 -1.00 -10.15 9.40
C ILE A 188 -0.63 -11.28 10.36
N TYR A 189 -1.57 -11.67 11.20
CA TYR A 189 -1.35 -12.67 12.25
C TYR A 189 -1.48 -14.12 11.75
N SER A 190 -2.07 -14.34 10.56
CA SER A 190 -2.21 -15.67 9.98
C SER A 190 -1.11 -15.92 8.95
N ARG A 191 -0.14 -16.77 9.30
CA ARG A 191 0.80 -17.37 8.32
C ARG A 191 0.11 -18.37 7.40
N SER A 192 -1.09 -18.78 7.77
CA SER A 192 -1.88 -19.82 7.13
C SER A 192 -3.16 -19.20 6.62
N LEU A 193 -3.08 -18.37 5.58
CA LEU A 193 -4.26 -18.17 4.75
C LEU A 193 -4.56 -19.51 4.07
N PRO A 194 -5.59 -20.23 4.48
CA PRO A 194 -5.95 -21.49 3.87
C PRO A 194 -6.67 -21.11 2.57
N SER A 195 -6.02 -21.26 1.41
CA SER A 195 -6.72 -21.45 0.12
C SER A 195 -7.96 -20.56 -0.14
N GLY A 196 -7.94 -19.29 0.28
CA GLY A 196 -9.12 -18.40 0.30
C GLY A 196 -8.89 -17.08 -0.43
N LEU A 197 -7.75 -16.42 -0.20
CA LEU A 197 -7.23 -15.39 -1.12
C LEU A 197 -6.85 -15.96 -2.50
N GLY A 198 -6.82 -17.29 -2.64
CA GLY A 198 -6.68 -17.98 -3.92
C GLY A 198 -7.95 -17.93 -4.77
N ASN A 199 -9.14 -17.74 -4.17
CA ASN A 199 -10.36 -17.56 -4.95
C ASN A 199 -10.34 -16.16 -5.59
N LYS A 200 -10.03 -16.15 -6.89
CA LYS A 200 -9.98 -14.93 -7.70
C LYS A 200 -11.26 -14.10 -7.59
N HIS A 201 -12.43 -14.74 -7.49
CA HIS A 201 -13.70 -14.03 -7.36
C HIS A 201 -13.76 -13.18 -6.09
N ASN A 202 -13.44 -13.78 -4.94
CA ASN A 202 -13.48 -13.09 -3.65
C ASN A 202 -12.44 -11.96 -3.63
N ARG A 203 -11.25 -12.20 -4.19
CA ARG A 203 -10.23 -11.17 -4.32
C ARG A 203 -10.69 -9.98 -5.18
N ASP A 204 -11.26 -10.26 -6.36
CA ASP A 204 -11.81 -9.23 -7.24
C ASP A 204 -12.95 -8.45 -6.56
N LEU A 205 -13.78 -9.12 -5.75
CA LEU A 205 -14.86 -8.52 -4.96
C LEU A 205 -14.30 -7.55 -3.91
N ILE A 206 -13.31 -8.00 -3.12
CA ILE A 206 -12.70 -7.21 -2.06
C ILE A 206 -11.99 -5.99 -2.65
N LEU A 207 -11.19 -6.16 -3.71
CA LEU A 207 -10.50 -5.05 -4.36
C LEU A 207 -11.47 -4.05 -4.98
N SER A 208 -12.57 -4.52 -5.60
CA SER A 208 -13.62 -3.63 -6.09
C SER A 208 -14.24 -2.82 -4.95
N ALA A 209 -14.51 -3.45 -3.81
CA ALA A 209 -15.05 -2.77 -2.64
C ALA A 209 -14.09 -1.73 -2.06
N LEU A 210 -12.78 -2.05 -1.95
CA LEU A 210 -11.75 -1.10 -1.49
C LEU A 210 -11.68 0.14 -2.40
N TYR A 211 -11.70 -0.08 -3.72
CA TYR A 211 -11.70 0.99 -4.71
C TYR A 211 -12.85 1.99 -4.50
N TYR A 212 -14.07 1.51 -4.21
CA TYR A 212 -15.20 2.40 -3.93
C TYR A 212 -15.20 2.94 -2.50
N HIS A 213 -14.70 2.19 -1.53
CA HIS A 213 -14.55 2.61 -0.14
C HIS A 213 -13.66 3.84 -0.04
N TRP A 214 -12.46 3.77 -0.62
CA TRP A 214 -11.49 4.86 -0.62
C TRP A 214 -11.74 5.95 -1.69
N GLY A 215 -12.90 5.93 -2.35
CA GLY A 215 -13.28 7.00 -3.29
C GLY A 215 -12.45 7.06 -4.56
N ARG A 216 -11.83 5.96 -5.00
CA ARG A 216 -10.93 5.94 -6.18
C ARG A 216 -11.65 6.11 -7.52
N HIS A 217 -12.96 5.91 -7.50
CA HIS A 217 -13.87 6.21 -8.62
C HIS A 217 -14.03 7.71 -8.90
N ASN A 218 -13.71 8.58 -7.94
CA ASN A 218 -13.85 10.02 -8.12
C ASN A 218 -12.77 10.54 -9.08
N PRO A 219 -13.14 11.23 -10.18
CA PRO A 219 -12.15 11.73 -11.15
C PRO A 219 -11.12 12.70 -10.56
N THR A 220 -11.48 13.40 -9.48
CA THR A 220 -10.64 14.36 -8.76
C THR A 220 -9.77 13.72 -7.69
N SER A 221 -9.89 12.41 -7.45
CA SER A 221 -9.06 11.71 -6.47
C SER A 221 -7.58 11.80 -6.86
N ILE A 222 -6.75 12.21 -5.90
CA ILE A 222 -5.29 12.16 -6.04
C ILE A 222 -4.79 10.71 -6.04
N TYR A 223 -5.60 9.77 -5.57
CA TYR A 223 -5.31 8.34 -5.52
C TYR A 223 -6.04 7.55 -6.61
N ARG A 224 -6.48 8.18 -7.70
CA ARG A 224 -7.11 7.43 -8.79
C ARG A 224 -6.07 6.50 -9.45
N PRO A 225 -6.28 5.17 -9.54
CA PRO A 225 -5.23 4.24 -9.99
C PRO A 225 -5.06 4.30 -11.52
N VAL A 226 -4.23 5.20 -11.99
CA VAL A 226 -3.98 5.43 -13.42
C VAL A 226 -2.50 5.69 -13.70
N ILE A 227 -2.01 5.19 -14.83
CA ILE A 227 -0.68 5.50 -15.35
C ILE A 227 -0.75 6.79 -16.17
N GLU A 228 -0.24 7.89 -15.62
CA GLU A 228 -0.16 9.15 -16.36
C GLU A 228 0.95 9.13 -17.44
N PRO A 229 0.85 9.92 -18.52
CA PRO A 229 1.88 9.94 -19.58
C PRO A 229 3.30 10.24 -19.12
N VAL A 230 3.46 10.94 -17.99
CA VAL A 230 4.77 11.21 -17.39
C VAL A 230 5.44 9.95 -16.88
N ILE A 231 4.69 8.95 -16.43
CA ILE A 231 5.20 7.73 -15.80
C ILE A 231 6.11 6.92 -16.73
N PRO A 232 5.66 6.43 -17.92
CA PRO A 232 6.53 5.64 -18.80
C PRO A 232 7.68 6.47 -19.37
N LYS A 233 7.50 7.79 -19.52
CA LYS A 233 8.54 8.70 -19.98
C LYS A 233 9.68 8.81 -18.96
N THR A 234 9.35 8.88 -17.68
CA THR A 234 10.33 9.07 -16.61
C THR A 234 10.94 7.76 -16.13
N LEU A 235 10.12 6.75 -15.83
CA LEU A 235 10.58 5.53 -15.15
C LEU A 235 11.16 4.46 -16.08
N ASN A 236 10.90 4.59 -17.40
CA ASN A 236 11.40 3.72 -18.46
C ASN A 236 11.33 2.21 -18.12
N GLY A 237 12.30 1.39 -18.58
CA GLY A 237 12.40 -0.02 -18.23
C GLY A 237 12.93 -0.30 -16.82
N LEU A 238 13.50 0.71 -16.13
CA LEU A 238 14.06 0.57 -14.78
C LEU A 238 12.99 0.18 -13.78
N TRP A 239 11.81 0.80 -13.82
CA TRP A 239 10.70 0.44 -12.93
C TRP A 239 10.46 -1.07 -12.86
N ASN A 240 10.34 -1.71 -14.02
CA ASN A 240 10.04 -3.13 -14.10
C ASN A 240 11.14 -3.99 -13.50
N ALA A 241 12.41 -3.59 -13.65
CA ALA A 241 13.52 -4.31 -13.04
C ALA A 241 13.43 -4.26 -11.50
N PHE A 242 13.28 -3.06 -10.94
CA PHE A 242 13.22 -2.84 -9.49
C PHE A 242 11.94 -3.41 -8.87
N TRP A 243 10.78 -3.15 -9.46
CA TRP A 243 9.50 -3.67 -8.96
C TRP A 243 9.48 -5.21 -8.94
N ASN A 244 10.01 -5.86 -9.98
CA ASN A 244 10.08 -7.32 -10.03
C ASN A 244 11.10 -7.90 -9.05
N ALA A 245 12.25 -7.22 -8.85
CA ALA A 245 13.21 -7.60 -7.82
C ALA A 245 12.53 -7.61 -6.45
N HIS A 246 11.90 -6.50 -6.05
CA HIS A 246 11.19 -6.37 -4.78
C HIS A 246 10.05 -7.37 -4.63
N ARG A 247 9.19 -7.58 -5.65
CA ARG A 247 8.12 -8.59 -5.60
C ARG A 247 8.64 -10.02 -5.45
N GLY A 248 9.79 -10.32 -6.04
CA GLY A 248 10.52 -11.58 -5.87
C GLY A 248 11.32 -11.65 -4.57
N GLY A 249 11.45 -10.51 -3.90
CA GLY A 249 12.16 -10.30 -2.66
C GLY A 249 13.64 -10.10 -2.79
N TYR A 250 14.19 -9.89 -3.98
CA TYR A 250 15.61 -9.72 -4.24
C TYR A 250 16.08 -8.30 -3.93
N LYS A 251 17.31 -8.18 -3.41
CA LYS A 251 17.96 -6.89 -3.21
C LYS A 251 18.12 -6.15 -4.52
N ALA A 252 17.49 -4.97 -4.62
CA ALA A 252 17.54 -4.16 -5.83
C ALA A 252 18.77 -3.22 -5.86
N LEU A 253 19.23 -2.77 -4.69
CA LEU A 253 20.45 -1.98 -4.48
C LEU A 253 21.35 -2.65 -3.43
N GLU A 254 22.67 -2.41 -3.49
CA GLU A 254 23.63 -3.00 -2.53
C GLU A 254 23.59 -2.38 -1.12
N VAL A 255 22.80 -1.31 -0.90
CA VAL A 255 22.49 -0.70 0.42
C VAL A 255 21.30 0.25 0.25
N PRO A 256 20.34 0.36 1.21
CA PRO A 256 20.27 -0.24 2.55
C PRO A 256 19.47 -1.56 2.59
N ASP A 257 19.26 -2.13 3.79
CA ASP A 257 18.52 -3.37 3.98
C ASP A 257 17.12 -3.34 3.32
N GLU A 258 16.63 -4.53 2.95
CA GLU A 258 15.37 -4.66 2.23
C GLU A 258 14.22 -4.03 3.03
N ILE A 259 13.34 -3.28 2.36
CA ILE A 259 12.22 -2.60 3.01
C ILE A 259 11.31 -3.55 3.82
N TYR A 260 11.32 -4.85 3.49
CA TYR A 260 10.63 -5.91 4.24
C TYR A 260 11.12 -6.06 5.69
N GLU A 261 12.34 -5.64 6.01
CA GLU A 261 12.92 -5.62 7.36
C GLU A 261 12.58 -4.31 8.12
N HIS A 262 12.07 -3.32 7.39
CA HIS A 262 11.75 -1.98 7.87
C HIS A 262 10.25 -1.69 7.78
N VAL A 263 9.44 -2.63 8.25
CA VAL A 263 7.99 -2.46 8.32
C VAL A 263 7.56 -2.33 9.77
N TYR A 264 6.95 -1.20 10.10
CA TYR A 264 6.63 -0.78 11.46
C TYR A 264 5.15 -0.41 11.61
N VAL A 265 4.74 -0.23 12.86
CA VAL A 265 3.38 0.14 13.23
C VAL A 265 3.41 1.34 14.17
N THR A 266 2.46 2.25 14.00
CA THR A 266 2.21 3.36 14.92
C THR A 266 0.73 3.49 15.26
N THR A 267 0.43 3.98 16.46
CA THR A 267 -0.92 4.28 16.96
C THR A 267 -1.33 5.74 16.76
N ILE A 268 -0.42 6.59 16.25
CA ILE A 268 -0.57 8.04 16.05
C ILE A 268 -1.28 8.34 14.73
#